data_AF-A0A7C8M144-F1
#
_entry.id   AF-A0A7C8M144-F1
#
_cell.length_a   1.000
_cell.length_b   1.000
_cell.length_c   1.000
_cell.angle_alpha   90.00
_cell.angle_beta   90.00
_cell.angle_gamma   90.00
#
_symmetry.space_group_name_H-M   'P 1'
#
loop_
_entity.id
_entity.type
_entity.pdbx_description
1 polymer ?
#
loop_
_entity_poly.entity_id
_entity_poly.type
_entity_poly.pdbx_seq_one_letter_code
_entity_poly.pdbx_strand_id
1 'polypeptide(L)'
;MLYNVITATKNCQSGLQPLLSDLIPLPHSIYTLSSTALSKRYVTLSHVWCRGDRGCRPYSEHLVTVIDAASETYKAIKDLDGLPEAFNEVNSRLPLVKETLLAAKEPAETDGTVNDDQAVRDALSSCKKKVDELDDIFTKIAERAPKKSIYKIYKKLVLKLGKSYRVESLGYDMLADILVLTAHRVFHAATVPKVEVLETAQQDLKGLAPSVPDSEFE
;
A
#
# COMPACT_ATOMS: atom_id res chain seq x y z
N MET A 1 31.20 -7.71 -27.12
CA MET A 1 30.09 -8.38 -26.40
C MET A 1 28.84 -7.49 -26.47
N LEU A 2 28.09 -7.53 -27.58
CA LEU A 2 26.89 -6.70 -27.82
C LEU A 2 25.76 -7.47 -28.54
N TYR A 3 25.75 -8.81 -28.48
CA TYR A 3 24.88 -9.63 -29.33
C TYR A 3 23.76 -10.40 -28.62
N ASN A 4 23.59 -10.29 -27.30
CA ASN A 4 22.63 -11.13 -26.55
C ASN A 4 21.47 -10.37 -25.86
N VAL A 5 21.27 -9.08 -26.13
CA VAL A 5 20.17 -8.30 -25.50
C VAL A 5 19.01 -8.00 -26.46
N ILE A 6 19.18 -8.25 -27.77
CA ILE A 6 18.15 -7.91 -28.79
C ILE A 6 17.14 -9.05 -29.02
N THR A 7 17.36 -10.25 -28.48
CA THR A 7 16.47 -11.42 -28.72
C THR A 7 15.33 -11.59 -27.73
N ALA A 8 15.21 -10.77 -26.67
CA ALA A 8 14.12 -10.91 -25.70
C ALA A 8 12.92 -9.96 -25.95
N THR A 9 13.06 -8.93 -26.79
CA THR A 9 12.01 -7.93 -27.02
C THR A 9 11.15 -8.18 -28.26
N LYS A 10 11.43 -9.21 -29.06
CA LYS A 10 10.68 -9.49 -30.30
C LYS A 10 9.41 -10.34 -30.15
N ASN A 11 9.10 -10.87 -28.96
CA ASN A 11 7.97 -11.80 -28.77
C ASN A 11 6.69 -11.22 -28.13
N CYS A 12 6.59 -9.90 -27.94
CA CYS A 12 5.36 -9.26 -27.42
C CYS A 12 4.69 -8.28 -28.40
N GLN A 13 4.99 -8.36 -29.71
CA GLN A 13 4.39 -7.45 -30.72
C GLN A 13 3.60 -8.15 -31.83
N SER A 14 3.23 -9.41 -31.69
CA SER A 14 2.35 -10.09 -32.65
C SER A 14 0.92 -10.16 -32.11
N GLY A 15 0.19 -9.06 -32.23
CA GLY A 15 -1.25 -9.10 -32.02
C GLY A 15 -1.88 -7.77 -31.64
N LEU A 16 -1.76 -6.74 -32.48
CA LEU A 16 -2.75 -5.64 -32.55
C LEU A 16 -2.39 -4.68 -33.70
N GLN A 17 -2.90 -4.97 -34.89
CA GLN A 17 -3.52 -4.02 -35.85
C GLN A 17 -3.79 -4.77 -37.17
N PRO A 18 -4.89 -4.48 -37.90
CA PRO A 18 -5.19 -3.12 -38.35
C PRO A 18 -6.67 -2.72 -38.25
N LEU A 19 -6.92 -1.42 -38.08
CA LEU A 19 -7.97 -0.65 -38.77
C LEU A 19 -7.82 0.79 -38.29
N LEU A 20 -7.17 1.63 -39.09
CA LEU A 20 -7.33 3.09 -39.15
C LEU A 20 -6.39 3.63 -40.23
N SER A 21 -6.62 3.17 -41.46
CA SER A 21 -6.24 3.92 -42.65
C SER A 21 -7.38 4.91 -42.92
N ASP A 22 -7.24 6.14 -42.44
CA ASP A 22 -7.86 7.35 -43.00
C ASP A 22 -7.32 8.57 -42.22
N LEU A 23 -6.15 9.04 -42.66
CA LEU A 23 -5.52 10.27 -42.15
C LEU A 23 -5.91 11.45 -43.05
N ILE A 24 -6.53 12.47 -42.45
CA ILE A 24 -6.41 13.87 -42.89
C ILE A 24 -5.14 14.42 -42.21
N PRO A 25 -4.22 15.12 -42.92
CA PRO A 25 -2.96 15.55 -42.34
C PRO A 25 -3.10 16.91 -41.64
N LEU A 26 -2.54 17.05 -40.43
CA LEU A 26 -2.23 18.34 -39.81
C LEU A 26 -0.70 18.54 -39.72
N PRO A 27 -0.23 19.80 -39.79
CA PRO A 27 1.17 20.10 -40.10
C PRO A 27 2.12 19.91 -38.91
N HIS A 28 3.34 19.52 -39.28
CA HIS A 28 4.49 19.28 -38.40
C HIS A 28 4.97 20.52 -37.67
N SER A 29 4.81 20.54 -36.34
CA SER A 29 5.68 21.13 -35.30
C SER A 29 4.87 21.02 -34.01
N ILE A 30 5.20 20.32 -32.93
CA ILE A 30 6.41 20.29 -32.12
C ILE A 30 6.29 19.01 -31.27
N TYR A 31 7.12 17.99 -31.47
CA TYR A 31 7.28 16.91 -30.49
C TYR A 31 8.71 16.39 -30.51
N THR A 32 9.57 17.04 -29.73
CA THR A 32 10.87 16.47 -29.34
C THR A 32 11.13 16.72 -27.86
N LEU A 33 10.19 16.32 -26.99
CA LEU A 33 10.60 15.81 -25.68
C LEU A 33 10.92 14.32 -25.86
N SER A 34 12.21 14.00 -25.88
CA SER A 34 12.67 12.67 -26.22
C SER A 34 12.08 11.64 -25.24
N SER A 35 11.45 10.61 -25.82
CA SER A 35 10.94 9.38 -25.17
C SER A 35 11.91 8.75 -24.16
N THR A 36 13.22 9.04 -24.27
CA THR A 36 14.25 8.50 -23.37
C THR A 36 14.24 9.10 -21.96
N ALA A 37 13.76 10.34 -21.78
CA ALA A 37 13.73 10.99 -20.46
C ALA A 37 12.58 10.48 -19.58
N LEU A 38 11.42 10.20 -20.19
CA LEU A 38 10.28 9.58 -19.52
C LEU A 38 10.59 8.11 -19.19
N SER A 39 11.16 7.35 -20.13
CA SER A 39 11.55 5.95 -19.89
C SER A 39 12.55 5.76 -18.74
N LYS A 40 13.55 6.65 -18.60
CA LYS A 40 14.51 6.58 -17.48
C LYS A 40 13.90 6.89 -16.11
N ARG A 41 12.82 7.70 -16.04
CA ARG A 41 12.08 7.99 -14.81
C ARG A 41 11.13 6.85 -14.41
N TYR A 42 10.57 6.15 -15.40
CA TYR A 42 9.69 5.00 -15.16
C TYR A 42 10.45 3.76 -14.64
N VAL A 43 11.69 3.54 -15.10
CA VAL A 43 12.50 2.37 -14.68
C VAL A 43 13.14 2.55 -13.29
N THR A 44 13.30 3.78 -12.81
CA THR A 44 13.97 4.06 -11.52
C THR A 44 13.05 4.04 -10.30
N LEU A 45 11.72 4.05 -10.49
CA LEU A 45 10.74 4.06 -9.38
C LEU A 45 10.24 2.66 -8.98
N SER A 46 10.56 1.61 -9.74
CA SER A 46 10.22 0.21 -9.39
C SER A 46 11.05 -0.36 -8.23
N HIS A 47 12.07 0.35 -7.75
CA HIS A 47 13.01 -0.14 -6.74
C HIS A 47 12.57 0.07 -5.28
N VAL A 48 11.44 0.72 -5.01
CA VAL A 48 11.07 1.10 -3.63
C VAL A 48 10.29 0.00 -2.88
N TRP A 49 9.75 -1.00 -3.58
CA TRP A 49 9.04 -2.13 -2.94
C TRP A 49 9.89 -3.39 -2.71
N CYS A 50 11.17 -3.39 -3.11
CA CYS A 50 12.06 -4.54 -2.90
C CYS A 50 13.33 -4.10 -2.16
N ARG A 51 13.39 -4.36 -0.85
CA ARG A 51 14.66 -4.30 -0.10
C ARG A 51 15.26 -5.70 -0.03
N GLY A 52 16.30 -5.93 -0.82
CA GLY A 52 17.19 -7.09 -0.72
C GLY A 52 16.78 -8.29 -1.57
N ASP A 53 17.70 -8.75 -2.40
CA ASP A 53 17.61 -9.96 -3.21
C ASP A 53 17.23 -11.18 -2.36
N ARG A 54 15.95 -11.56 -2.41
CA ARG A 54 15.40 -12.92 -2.47
C ARG A 54 13.87 -12.82 -2.53
N GLY A 55 13.32 -12.74 -3.74
CA GLY A 55 11.88 -12.86 -4.03
C GLY A 55 11.06 -11.64 -3.65
N CYS A 56 10.83 -10.73 -4.59
CA CYS A 56 9.91 -9.60 -4.44
C CYS A 56 8.46 -10.10 -4.24
N ARG A 57 8.06 -10.35 -2.99
CA ARG A 57 6.64 -10.30 -2.62
C ARG A 57 6.27 -8.85 -2.32
N PRO A 58 5.18 -8.31 -2.88
CA PRO A 58 4.61 -7.04 -2.44
C PRO A 58 4.47 -7.00 -0.91
N TYR A 59 4.84 -5.88 -0.26
CA TYR A 59 4.76 -5.72 1.20
C TYR A 59 3.38 -6.07 1.79
N SER A 60 2.32 -5.83 1.01
CA SER A 60 0.94 -6.19 1.35
C SER A 60 0.64 -7.70 1.25
N GLU A 61 1.41 -8.51 0.52
CA GLU A 61 1.35 -9.99 0.61
C GLU A 61 1.98 -10.51 1.89
N HIS A 62 3.07 -9.90 2.33
CA HIS A 62 3.69 -10.26 3.60
C HIS A 62 2.75 -9.96 4.77
N LEU A 63 2.10 -8.80 4.79
CA LEU A 63 1.13 -8.46 5.83
C LEU A 63 -0.08 -9.42 5.87
N VAL A 64 -0.63 -9.79 4.71
CA VAL A 64 -1.70 -10.80 4.64
C VAL A 64 -1.25 -12.14 5.26
N THR A 65 -0.01 -12.56 4.97
CA THR A 65 0.55 -13.79 5.55
C THR A 65 0.67 -13.71 7.08
N VAL A 66 1.07 -12.55 7.61
CA VAL A 66 1.18 -12.31 9.05
C VAL A 66 -0.20 -12.32 9.72
N ILE A 67 -1.22 -11.75 9.08
CA ILE A 67 -2.61 -11.79 9.57
C ILE A 67 -3.14 -13.23 9.63
N ASP A 68 -2.85 -14.03 8.60
CA ASP A 68 -3.23 -15.44 8.58
C ASP A 68 -2.53 -16.20 9.72
N ALA A 69 -1.24 -15.97 9.94
CA ALA A 69 -0.49 -16.58 11.04
C ALA A 69 -1.09 -16.21 12.42
N ALA A 70 -1.34 -14.92 12.67
CA ALA A 70 -1.98 -14.46 13.91
C ALA A 70 -3.35 -15.11 14.14
N SER A 71 -4.15 -15.26 13.08
CA SER A 71 -5.46 -15.92 13.13
C SER A 71 -5.34 -17.41 13.47
N GLU A 72 -4.34 -18.10 12.94
CA GLU A 72 -4.04 -19.50 13.30
C GLU A 72 -3.58 -19.62 14.76
N THR A 73 -2.70 -18.72 15.23
CA THR A 73 -2.27 -18.69 16.63
C THR A 73 -3.45 -18.45 17.57
N TYR A 74 -4.40 -17.58 17.20
CA TYR A 74 -5.63 -17.38 17.96
C TYR A 74 -6.47 -18.66 18.08
N LYS A 75 -6.60 -19.45 17.01
CA LYS A 75 -7.38 -20.71 17.05
C LYS A 75 -6.87 -21.69 18.09
N ALA A 76 -5.58 -21.66 18.41
CA ALA A 76 -4.98 -22.49 19.45
C ALA A 76 -5.36 -22.06 20.88
N ILE A 77 -5.81 -20.81 21.07
CA ILE A 77 -6.12 -20.24 22.39
C ILE A 77 -7.60 -19.90 22.60
N LYS A 78 -8.43 -19.90 21.53
CA LYS A 78 -9.82 -19.40 21.56
C LYS A 78 -10.72 -20.08 22.60
N ASP A 79 -10.47 -21.36 22.91
CA ASP A 79 -11.30 -22.17 23.81
C ASP A 79 -10.74 -22.21 25.25
N LEU A 80 -9.71 -21.41 25.55
CA LEU A 80 -9.11 -21.35 26.87
C LEU A 80 -9.98 -20.57 27.86
N ASP A 81 -10.22 -21.17 29.02
CA ASP A 81 -11.00 -20.53 30.09
C ASP A 81 -10.31 -19.25 30.62
N GLY A 82 -11.11 -18.22 30.86
CA GLY A 82 -10.66 -16.91 31.32
C GLY A 82 -9.94 -16.06 30.27
N LEU A 83 -10.05 -16.38 28.98
CA LEU A 83 -9.64 -15.49 27.90
C LEU A 83 -10.62 -14.29 27.81
N PRO A 84 -10.14 -13.03 27.83
CA PRO A 84 -11.03 -11.88 27.68
C PRO A 84 -11.76 -11.87 26.33
N GLU A 85 -13.04 -11.48 26.33
CA GLU A 85 -13.90 -11.40 25.14
C GLU A 85 -13.29 -10.56 24.00
N ALA A 86 -12.53 -9.52 24.35
CA ALA A 86 -11.83 -8.67 23.39
C ALA A 86 -10.92 -9.45 22.42
N PHE A 87 -10.38 -10.61 22.81
CA PHE A 87 -9.60 -11.46 21.90
C PHE A 87 -10.44 -11.96 20.73
N ASN A 88 -11.66 -12.41 21.02
CA ASN A 88 -12.59 -12.90 20.01
C ASN A 88 -13.06 -11.75 19.10
N GLU A 89 -13.40 -10.61 19.70
CA GLU A 89 -13.81 -9.43 18.94
C GLU A 89 -12.71 -8.99 17.96
N VAL A 90 -11.47 -8.84 18.43
CA VAL A 90 -10.33 -8.45 17.56
C VAL A 90 -10.08 -9.47 16.47
N ASN A 91 -10.07 -10.77 16.80
CA ASN A 91 -9.85 -11.82 15.81
C ASN A 91 -10.95 -11.83 14.74
N SER A 92 -12.20 -11.54 15.10
CA SER A 92 -13.32 -11.45 14.15
C SER A 92 -13.15 -10.33 13.10
N ARG A 93 -12.30 -9.34 13.36
CA ARG A 93 -12.00 -8.22 12.43
C ARG A 93 -10.81 -8.48 11.52
N LEU A 94 -9.95 -9.46 11.82
CA LEU A 94 -8.80 -9.80 10.98
C LEU A 94 -9.16 -10.16 9.52
N PRO A 95 -10.27 -10.87 9.24
CA PRO A 95 -10.72 -11.08 7.86
C PRO A 95 -11.00 -9.77 7.10
N LEU A 96 -11.66 -8.80 7.74
CA LEU A 96 -11.93 -7.50 7.13
C LEU A 96 -10.65 -6.73 6.80
N VAL A 97 -9.67 -6.76 7.71
CA VAL A 97 -8.34 -6.16 7.48
C VAL A 97 -7.67 -6.81 6.28
N LYS A 98 -7.67 -8.15 6.21
CA LYS A 98 -7.10 -8.92 5.09
C LYS A 98 -7.80 -8.59 3.77
N GLU A 99 -9.12 -8.63 3.72
CA GLU A 99 -9.92 -8.33 2.53
C GLU A 99 -9.64 -6.91 2.03
N THR A 100 -9.56 -5.93 2.93
CA THR A 100 -9.28 -4.54 2.57
C THR A 100 -7.86 -4.37 2.02
N LEU A 101 -6.88 -5.06 2.59
CA LEU A 101 -5.50 -5.06 2.08
C LEU A 101 -5.39 -5.71 0.70
N LEU A 102 -6.19 -6.74 0.42
CA LEU A 102 -6.26 -7.37 -0.90
C LEU A 102 -6.95 -6.46 -1.92
N ALA A 103 -8.06 -5.82 -1.56
CA ALA A 103 -8.74 -4.85 -2.41
C ALA A 103 -7.84 -3.64 -2.72
N ALA A 104 -7.01 -3.22 -1.75
CA ALA A 104 -6.01 -2.18 -1.98
C ALA A 104 -4.86 -2.61 -2.92
N LYS A 105 -4.70 -3.89 -3.24
CA LYS A 105 -3.68 -4.36 -4.21
C LYS A 105 -4.14 -4.31 -5.65
N GLU A 106 -5.45 -4.32 -5.91
CA GLU A 106 -5.93 -4.32 -7.30
C GLU A 106 -5.31 -3.11 -8.01
N PRO A 107 -4.67 -3.32 -9.18
CA PRO A 107 -4.15 -2.23 -9.96
C PRO A 107 -5.33 -1.28 -10.18
N ALA A 108 -5.25 -0.09 -9.59
CA ALA A 108 -5.96 1.01 -10.22
C ALA A 108 -5.40 1.01 -11.65
N GLU A 109 -6.25 0.90 -12.66
CA GLU A 109 -5.89 0.88 -14.09
C GLU A 109 -5.26 2.20 -14.57
N THR A 110 -4.47 2.83 -13.71
CA THR A 110 -3.94 4.17 -13.86
C THR A 110 -2.43 4.06 -13.92
N ASP A 111 -1.96 4.22 -15.15
CA ASP A 111 -0.56 4.26 -15.54
C ASP A 111 0.32 5.04 -14.56
N GLY A 112 1.36 4.39 -14.06
CA GLY A 112 2.64 5.03 -13.75
C GLY A 112 2.80 5.80 -12.43
N THR A 113 1.75 6.12 -11.69
CA THR A 113 1.90 6.76 -10.37
C THR A 113 1.57 5.80 -9.24
N VAL A 114 2.43 4.80 -9.02
CA VAL A 114 2.49 4.12 -7.73
C VAL A 114 3.08 5.13 -6.75
N ASN A 115 2.24 6.05 -6.27
CA ASN A 115 2.70 7.15 -5.45
C ASN A 115 3.22 6.59 -4.12
N ASP A 116 4.52 6.80 -3.96
CA ASP A 116 5.33 6.59 -2.78
C ASP A 116 4.90 7.51 -1.62
N ASP A 117 3.61 7.50 -1.27
CA ASP A 117 3.09 8.28 -0.16
C ASP A 117 3.63 7.72 1.17
N GLN A 118 4.32 8.59 1.91
CA GLN A 118 4.87 8.27 3.22
C GLN A 118 3.78 7.82 4.19
N ALA A 119 2.57 8.40 4.12
CA ALA A 119 1.44 8.01 4.97
C ALA A 119 0.99 6.57 4.67
N VAL A 120 1.02 6.13 3.42
CA VAL A 120 0.69 4.76 3.02
C VAL A 120 1.74 3.78 3.55
N ARG A 121 3.03 4.10 3.42
CA ARG A 121 4.11 3.27 3.96
C ARG A 121 4.05 3.17 5.48
N ASP A 122 3.81 4.29 6.15
CA ASP A 122 3.71 4.36 7.61
C ASP A 122 2.52 3.56 8.11
N ALA A 123 1.34 3.70 7.48
CA ALA A 123 0.16 2.92 7.81
C ALA A 123 0.39 1.41 7.61
N LEU A 124 1.01 0.99 6.49
CA LEU A 124 1.34 -0.42 6.25
C LEU A 124 2.32 -0.98 7.29
N SER A 125 3.37 -0.22 7.63
CA SER A 125 4.36 -0.63 8.64
C SER A 125 3.78 -0.67 10.05
N SER A 126 2.96 0.32 10.39
CA SER A 126 2.23 0.43 11.64
C SER A 126 1.26 -0.75 11.80
N CYS A 127 0.51 -1.07 10.75
CA CYS A 127 -0.44 -2.18 10.74
C CYS A 127 0.29 -3.50 10.96
N LYS A 128 1.39 -3.73 10.22
CA LYS A 128 2.21 -4.94 10.41
C LYS A 128 2.68 -5.10 11.85
N LYS A 129 3.23 -4.03 12.43
CA LYS A 129 3.72 -4.06 13.81
C LYS A 129 2.62 -4.47 14.79
N LYS A 130 1.39 -3.96 14.63
CA LYS A 130 0.27 -4.29 15.52
C LYS A 130 -0.19 -5.73 15.37
N VAL A 131 -0.18 -6.28 14.16
CA VAL A 131 -0.48 -7.70 13.93
C VAL A 131 0.62 -8.59 14.54
N ASP A 132 1.90 -8.22 14.37
CA ASP A 132 3.02 -8.95 15.00
C ASP A 132 2.90 -8.93 16.54
N GLU A 133 2.51 -7.78 17.13
CA GLU A 133 2.29 -7.65 18.57
C GLU A 133 1.09 -8.47 19.06
N LEU A 134 0.01 -8.57 18.27
CA LEU A 134 -1.11 -9.47 18.55
C LEU A 134 -0.67 -10.94 18.55
N ASP A 135 0.06 -11.37 17.51
CA ASP A 135 0.55 -12.74 17.38
C ASP A 135 1.50 -13.13 18.52
N ASP A 136 2.39 -12.21 18.92
CA ASP A 136 3.29 -12.40 20.08
C ASP A 136 2.51 -12.58 21.39
N ILE A 137 1.42 -11.82 21.60
CA ILE A 137 0.54 -12.01 22.76
C ILE A 137 -0.15 -13.37 22.70
N PHE A 138 -0.69 -13.77 21.55
CA PHE A 138 -1.38 -15.05 21.39
C PHE A 138 -0.43 -16.22 21.64
N THR A 139 0.77 -16.17 21.07
CA THR A 139 1.83 -17.16 21.24
C THR A 139 2.22 -17.29 22.72
N LYS A 140 2.47 -16.17 23.41
CA LYS A 140 2.82 -16.18 24.84
C LYS A 140 1.71 -16.74 25.74
N ILE A 141 0.46 -16.58 25.35
CA ILE A 141 -0.67 -17.20 26.04
C ILE A 141 -0.68 -18.71 25.80
N ALA A 142 -0.58 -19.15 24.54
CA ALA A 142 -0.57 -20.55 24.15
C ALA A 142 0.52 -21.36 24.89
N GLU A 143 1.75 -20.83 24.96
CA GLU A 143 2.89 -21.46 25.64
C GLU A 143 2.68 -21.66 27.15
N ARG A 144 1.87 -20.80 27.77
CA ARG A 144 1.70 -20.73 29.23
C ARG A 144 0.37 -21.28 29.73
N ALA A 145 -0.57 -21.49 28.82
CA ALA A 145 -1.93 -21.94 29.08
C ALA A 145 -2.02 -23.23 29.92
N PRO A 146 -1.19 -24.28 29.69
CA PRO A 146 -1.32 -25.52 30.44
C PRO A 146 -0.96 -25.40 31.94
N LYS A 147 -0.43 -24.26 32.39
CA LYS A 147 0.25 -24.14 33.69
C LYS A 147 -0.33 -23.06 34.59
N LYS A 148 -1.14 -22.12 34.08
CA LYS A 148 -1.56 -20.91 34.83
C LYS A 148 -2.89 -20.36 34.32
N SER A 149 -3.55 -19.56 35.15
CA SER A 149 -4.71 -18.74 34.75
C SER A 149 -4.36 -17.79 33.60
N ILE A 150 -5.10 -17.89 32.50
CA ILE A 150 -4.94 -17.07 31.28
C ILE A 150 -5.09 -15.58 31.56
N TYR A 151 -6.17 -15.21 32.27
CA TYR A 151 -6.39 -13.83 32.67
C TYR A 151 -5.19 -13.26 33.44
N LYS A 152 -4.60 -14.01 34.37
CA LYS A 152 -3.41 -13.57 35.13
C LYS A 152 -2.17 -13.43 34.23
N ILE A 153 -1.98 -14.34 33.27
CA ILE A 153 -0.90 -14.25 32.29
C ILE A 153 -1.05 -12.98 31.45
N TYR A 154 -2.21 -12.79 30.83
CA TYR A 154 -2.50 -11.63 29.97
C TYR A 154 -2.38 -10.32 30.74
N LYS A 155 -3.01 -10.22 31.93
CA LYS A 155 -2.89 -9.05 32.80
C LYS A 155 -1.44 -8.69 33.09
N LYS A 156 -0.58 -9.67 33.38
CA LYS A 156 0.85 -9.44 33.64
C LYS A 156 1.60 -8.97 32.40
N LEU A 157 1.27 -9.51 31.22
CA LEU A 157 1.86 -9.08 29.94
C LEU A 157 1.53 -7.61 29.66
N VAL A 158 0.24 -7.24 29.70
CA VAL A 158 -0.21 -5.87 29.44
C VAL A 158 0.35 -4.89 30.48
N LEU A 159 0.39 -5.25 31.76
CA LEU A 159 0.98 -4.37 32.79
C LEU A 159 2.47 -4.10 32.56
N LYS A 160 3.20 -5.06 31.96
CA LYS A 160 4.62 -4.89 31.62
C LYS A 160 4.81 -4.05 30.35
N LEU A 161 3.98 -4.26 29.34
CA LEU A 161 4.15 -3.66 28.02
C LEU A 161 3.48 -2.27 27.91
N GLY A 162 2.44 -2.02 28.69
CA GLY A 162 1.67 -0.78 28.67
C GLY A 162 0.27 -0.96 28.08
N LYS A 163 -0.55 0.10 28.19
CA LYS A 163 -1.97 0.05 27.81
C LYS A 163 -2.21 -0.10 26.31
N SER A 164 -1.28 0.37 25.46
CA SER A 164 -1.37 0.22 24.00
C SER A 164 -1.28 -1.22 23.52
N TYR A 165 -0.71 -2.12 24.34
CA TYR A 165 -0.57 -3.55 24.06
C TYR A 165 -1.80 -4.38 24.45
N ARG A 166 -2.89 -3.72 24.86
CA ARG A 166 -4.16 -4.42 25.02
C ARG A 166 -4.66 -4.85 23.65
N VAL A 167 -5.23 -6.04 23.56
CA VAL A 167 -5.70 -6.58 22.27
C VAL A 167 -6.71 -5.66 21.59
N GLU A 168 -7.62 -5.03 22.35
CA GLU A 168 -8.59 -4.08 21.79
C GLU A 168 -7.94 -2.78 21.30
N SER A 169 -6.84 -2.34 21.93
CA SER A 169 -6.08 -1.17 21.48
C SER A 169 -5.32 -1.47 20.19
N LEU A 170 -4.62 -2.62 20.13
CA LEU A 170 -3.95 -3.08 18.93
C LEU A 170 -4.93 -3.27 17.76
N GLY A 171 -6.10 -3.88 18.04
CA GLY A 171 -7.15 -4.08 17.04
C GLY A 171 -7.74 -2.76 16.51
N TYR A 172 -8.02 -1.82 17.41
CA TYR A 172 -8.49 -0.47 17.03
C TYR A 172 -7.46 0.26 16.17
N ASP A 173 -6.21 0.33 16.63
CA ASP A 173 -5.16 1.06 15.94
C ASP A 173 -4.80 0.43 14.58
N MET A 174 -4.98 -0.89 14.43
CA MET A 174 -4.82 -1.60 13.16
C MET A 174 -5.93 -1.22 12.18
N LEU A 175 -7.20 -1.19 12.63
CA LEU A 175 -8.31 -0.73 11.80
C LEU A 175 -8.15 0.74 11.39
N ALA A 176 -7.59 1.58 12.27
CA ALA A 176 -7.26 2.96 11.93
C ALA A 176 -6.22 3.05 10.81
N ASP A 177 -5.16 2.22 10.83
CA ASP A 177 -4.18 2.18 9.73
C ASP A 177 -4.85 1.74 8.40
N ILE A 178 -5.73 0.75 8.45
CA ILE A 178 -6.49 0.31 7.26
C ILE A 178 -7.36 1.43 6.71
N LEU A 179 -8.00 2.22 7.57
CA LEU A 179 -8.81 3.36 7.15
C LEU A 179 -7.98 4.42 6.42
N VAL A 180 -6.74 4.66 6.83
CA VAL A 180 -5.80 5.57 6.12
C VAL A 180 -5.54 5.05 4.70
N LEU A 181 -5.28 3.75 4.55
CA LEU A 181 -5.05 3.12 3.24
C LEU A 181 -6.28 3.23 2.34
N THR A 182 -7.46 2.97 2.89
CA THR A 182 -8.73 3.09 2.16
C THR A 182 -9.00 4.53 1.74
N ALA A 183 -8.81 5.50 2.63
CA ALA A 183 -9.02 6.91 2.34
C ALA A 183 -8.07 7.40 1.24
N HIS A 184 -6.79 7.03 1.30
CA HIS A 184 -5.82 7.33 0.25
C HIS A 184 -6.28 6.76 -1.11
N ARG A 185 -6.77 5.51 -1.14
CA ARG A 185 -7.27 4.87 -2.37
C ARG A 185 -8.50 5.56 -2.93
N VAL A 186 -9.48 5.92 -2.09
CA VAL A 186 -10.68 6.66 -2.50
C VAL A 186 -10.29 8.01 -3.08
N PHE A 187 -9.42 8.75 -2.39
CA PHE A 187 -8.94 10.05 -2.86
C PHE A 187 -8.21 9.93 -4.20
N HIS A 188 -7.30 8.96 -4.32
CA HIS A 188 -6.57 8.70 -5.57
C HIS A 188 -7.52 8.37 -6.72
N ALA A 189 -8.44 7.42 -6.55
CA ALA A 189 -9.41 7.05 -7.58
C ALA A 189 -10.30 8.24 -8.02
N ALA A 190 -10.69 9.10 -7.08
CA ALA A 190 -11.50 10.28 -7.39
C ALA A 190 -10.72 11.42 -8.07
N THR A 191 -9.39 11.45 -7.91
CA THR A 191 -8.54 12.55 -8.40
C THR A 191 -7.80 12.23 -9.68
N VAL A 192 -7.46 10.96 -9.94
CA VAL A 192 -6.77 10.55 -11.17
C VAL A 192 -7.42 11.12 -12.45
N PRO A 193 -8.75 11.01 -12.67
CA PRO A 193 -9.37 11.56 -13.89
C PRO A 193 -9.30 13.09 -14.00
N LYS A 194 -8.97 13.78 -12.92
CA LYS A 194 -8.91 15.25 -12.83
C LYS A 194 -7.49 15.80 -12.90
N VAL A 195 -6.46 14.95 -12.84
CA VAL A 195 -5.05 15.40 -12.80
C VAL A 195 -4.73 16.25 -14.02
N GLU A 196 -5.05 15.78 -15.22
CA GLU A 196 -4.77 16.51 -16.48
C GLU A 196 -5.52 17.86 -16.55
N VAL A 197 -6.77 17.90 -16.07
CA VAL A 197 -7.56 19.14 -16.01
C VAL A 197 -6.95 20.15 -15.05
N LEU A 198 -6.46 19.69 -13.89
CA LEU A 198 -5.78 20.53 -12.91
C LEU A 198 -4.43 21.04 -13.43
N GLU A 199 -3.65 20.19 -14.08
CA GLU A 199 -2.38 20.58 -14.70
C GLU A 199 -2.59 21.61 -15.82
N THR A 200 -3.62 21.42 -16.65
CA THR A 200 -4.00 22.36 -17.70
C THR A 200 -4.38 23.71 -17.11
N ALA A 201 -5.27 23.73 -16.11
CA ALA A 201 -5.68 24.95 -15.43
C ALA A 201 -4.48 25.68 -14.79
N GLN A 202 -3.49 24.96 -14.28
CA GLN A 202 -2.26 25.56 -13.77
C GLN A 202 -1.42 26.20 -14.88
N GLN A 203 -1.28 25.55 -16.05
CA GLN A 203 -0.55 26.14 -17.18
C GLN A 203 -1.27 27.37 -17.74
N ASP A 204 -2.60 27.33 -17.83
CA ASP A 204 -3.41 28.47 -18.28
C ASP A 204 -3.18 29.69 -17.39
N LEU A 205 -3.24 29.52 -16.06
CA LEU A 205 -2.96 30.60 -15.10
C LEU A 205 -1.51 31.09 -15.19
N LYS A 206 -0.55 30.20 -15.41
CA LYS A 206 0.87 30.56 -15.58
C LYS A 206 1.14 31.32 -16.88
N GLY A 207 0.33 31.10 -17.91
CA GLY A 207 0.41 31.78 -19.19
C GLY A 207 -0.13 33.22 -19.20
N LEU A 208 -0.83 33.63 -18.13
CA LEU A 208 -1.36 35.00 -18.02
C LEU A 208 -0.24 36.02 -17.76
N ALA A 209 -0.40 37.22 -18.30
CA ALA A 209 0.42 38.35 -17.90
C ALA A 209 0.21 38.62 -16.38
N PRO A 210 1.27 38.97 -15.64
CA PRO A 210 1.13 39.37 -14.24
C PRO A 210 0.11 40.50 -14.10
N SER A 211 -0.79 40.38 -13.13
CA SER A 211 -1.76 41.44 -12.84
C SER A 211 -1.10 42.69 -12.23
N VAL A 212 0.07 42.53 -11.64
CA VAL A 212 0.93 43.60 -11.11
C VAL A 212 2.35 43.34 -11.62
N PRO A 213 3.01 44.33 -12.25
CA PRO A 213 4.40 44.19 -12.68
C PRO A 213 5.35 43.94 -11.51
N ASP A 214 6.37 43.11 -11.73
CA ASP A 214 7.36 42.77 -10.70
C ASP A 214 8.07 44.02 -10.13
N SER A 215 8.20 45.09 -10.92
CA SER A 215 8.80 46.36 -10.51
C SER A 215 8.07 47.08 -9.38
N GLU A 216 6.81 46.75 -9.11
CA GLU A 216 6.05 47.34 -8.00
C GLU A 216 6.34 46.65 -6.65
N PHE A 217 7.14 45.57 -6.65
CA PHE A 217 7.52 44.81 -5.45
C PHE A 217 8.98 45.04 -5.01
N GLU A 218 9.71 45.95 -5.66
CA GLU A 218 11.07 46.41 -5.26
C GLU A 218 11.04 47.68 -4.39
#